data_AF-A0A7W1ERV3-F1
#
_entry.id   AF-A0A7W1ERV3-F1
#
_cell.length_a   1.000
_cell.length_b   1.000
_cell.length_c   1.000
_cell.angle_alpha   90.00
_cell.angle_beta   90.00
_cell.angle_gamma   90.00
#
_symmetry.space_group_name_H-M   'P 1'
#
loop_
_entity.id
_entity.type
_entity.pdbx_description
1 polymer ?
#
loop_
_entity_poly.entity_id
_entity_poly.type
_entity_poly.pdbx_seq_one_letter_code
_entity_poly.pdbx_strand_id
1 'polypeptide(L)'
;VWNTAQYNDYLFELASAQKYFQSQNQDFSSPEGQKQLNQFKQDLIVQLENNLIVQQKAAKYGVTVSGKEVDDKFNQLVKDAGGLDQVKRTLDKLYGWSVDDFKSKIKQQLVQQKLSDKILADPALTAPAQKQAQDILAQISAGADFAALAKQYSTDGSASNGGDLGFFGKGQLVPEFEAAAYALQPGQVSGVVKTQYGYHIIKVTERKDDQVRASHILIKGPDFESWMRDQRNAAKIVQYFYPN
;
A
#
# COMPACT_ATOMS: atom_id res chain seq x y z
N VAL A 1 8.60 -27.39 0.32
CA VAL A 1 9.45 -26.90 -0.77
C VAL A 1 9.83 -25.47 -0.43
N TRP A 2 11.12 -25.12 -0.50
CA TRP A 2 11.61 -23.76 -0.24
C TRP A 2 11.44 -22.90 -1.49
N ASN A 3 10.99 -21.66 -1.33
CA ASN A 3 11.14 -20.64 -2.38
C ASN A 3 12.53 -20.03 -2.22
N THR A 4 13.28 -19.90 -3.32
CA THR A 4 14.69 -19.50 -3.28
C THR A 4 14.95 -18.40 -4.30
N ALA A 5 15.56 -17.30 -3.84
CA ALA A 5 16.21 -16.32 -4.70
C ALA A 5 17.69 -16.71 -4.85
N GLN A 6 18.20 -16.65 -6.07
CA GLN A 6 19.58 -17.00 -6.39
C GLN A 6 20.50 -15.79 -6.23
N TYR A 7 21.79 -16.05 -6.03
CA TYR A 7 22.80 -14.97 -6.02
C TYR A 7 22.80 -14.17 -7.33
N ASN A 8 22.51 -14.83 -8.46
CA ASN A 8 22.38 -14.16 -9.75
C ASN A 8 21.20 -13.18 -9.81
N ASP A 9 20.09 -13.46 -9.11
CA ASP A 9 18.97 -12.52 -9.02
C ASP A 9 19.43 -11.24 -8.29
N TYR A 10 20.16 -11.40 -7.19
CA TYR A 10 20.76 -10.29 -6.45
C TYR A 10 21.73 -9.47 -7.30
N LEU A 11 22.64 -10.13 -8.04
CA LEU A 11 23.59 -9.44 -8.92
C LEU A 11 22.87 -8.67 -10.02
N PHE A 12 21.79 -9.23 -10.58
CA PHE A 12 20.97 -8.56 -11.59
C PHE A 12 20.30 -7.31 -11.03
N GLU A 13 19.65 -7.38 -9.86
CA GLU A 13 19.04 -6.19 -9.22
C GLU A 13 20.10 -5.13 -8.88
N LEU A 14 21.25 -5.55 -8.36
CA LEU A 14 22.33 -4.65 -7.98
C LEU A 14 22.88 -3.90 -9.19
N ALA A 15 23.19 -4.60 -10.28
CA ALA A 15 23.69 -3.99 -11.51
C ALA A 15 22.68 -3.00 -12.09
N SER A 16 21.40 -3.37 -12.10
CA SER A 16 20.32 -2.53 -12.62
C SER A 16 20.18 -1.22 -11.84
N ALA A 17 20.22 -1.30 -10.52
CA ALA A 17 20.10 -0.13 -9.68
C ALA A 17 21.36 0.73 -9.66
N GLN A 18 22.56 0.14 -9.67
CA GLN A 18 23.80 0.90 -9.83
C GLN A 18 23.77 1.70 -11.13
N LYS A 19 23.33 1.09 -12.24
CA LYS A 19 23.18 1.78 -13.53
C LYS A 19 22.17 2.93 -13.43
N TYR A 20 21.04 2.71 -12.77
CA TYR A 20 20.04 3.77 -12.56
C TYR A 20 20.62 4.95 -11.79
N PHE A 21 21.25 4.71 -10.64
CA PHE A 21 21.82 5.79 -9.83
C PHE A 21 22.98 6.51 -10.52
N GLN A 22 23.84 5.79 -11.24
CA GLN A 22 24.88 6.41 -12.07
C GLN A 22 24.26 7.30 -13.16
N SER A 23 23.14 6.90 -13.76
CA SER A 23 22.41 7.73 -14.74
C SER A 23 21.85 9.03 -14.13
N GLN A 24 21.69 9.08 -12.80
CA GLN A 24 21.28 10.26 -12.03
C GLN A 24 22.48 11.04 -11.46
N ASN A 25 23.70 10.78 -11.93
CA ASN A 25 24.96 11.36 -11.45
C ASN A 25 25.29 11.06 -9.98
N GLN A 26 24.75 9.97 -9.42
CA GLN A 26 25.15 9.52 -8.09
C GLN A 26 26.59 8.96 -8.15
N ASP A 27 27.47 9.53 -7.34
CA ASP A 27 28.85 9.04 -7.18
C ASP A 27 28.91 8.03 -6.03
N PHE A 28 29.34 6.81 -6.33
CA PHE A 28 29.54 5.74 -5.35
C PHE A 28 31.01 5.58 -4.94
N SER A 29 31.94 6.36 -5.51
CA SER A 29 33.37 6.31 -5.19
C SER A 29 33.75 7.09 -3.93
N SER A 30 32.90 8.03 -3.51
CA SER A 30 33.06 8.78 -2.26
C SER A 30 32.73 7.93 -1.02
N PRO A 31 33.23 8.28 0.18
CA PRO A 31 32.85 7.59 1.42
C PRO A 31 31.33 7.56 1.67
N GLU A 32 30.64 8.68 1.42
CA GLU A 32 29.19 8.79 1.53
C GLU A 32 28.48 7.92 0.49
N GLY A 33 28.98 7.92 -0.75
CA GLY A 33 28.50 7.06 -1.83
C GLY A 33 28.63 5.58 -1.48
N GLN A 34 29.78 5.16 -0.96
CA GLN A 34 30.00 3.78 -0.54
C GLN A 34 29.05 3.36 0.59
N LYS A 35 28.75 4.27 1.54
CA LYS A 35 27.75 4.02 2.59
C LYS A 35 26.35 3.82 1.99
N GLN A 36 25.94 4.66 1.06
CA GLN A 36 24.66 4.54 0.37
C GLN A 36 24.58 3.22 -0.43
N LEU A 37 25.66 2.87 -1.15
CA LEU A 37 25.74 1.62 -1.89
C LEU A 37 25.61 0.40 -0.96
N ASN A 38 26.28 0.43 0.20
CA ASN A 38 26.19 -0.66 1.17
C ASN A 38 24.78 -0.80 1.75
N GLN A 39 24.11 0.32 2.07
CA GLN A 39 22.70 0.29 2.49
C GLN A 39 21.82 -0.31 1.38
N PHE A 40 22.00 0.17 0.15
CA PHE A 40 21.23 -0.30 -1.00
C PHE A 40 21.39 -1.82 -1.24
N LYS A 41 22.60 -2.34 -1.09
CA LYS A 41 22.85 -3.80 -1.16
C LYS A 41 22.05 -4.58 -0.11
N GLN A 42 21.94 -4.07 1.12
CA GLN A 42 21.13 -4.70 2.16
C GLN A 42 19.63 -4.62 1.84
N ASP A 43 19.18 -3.46 1.35
CA ASP A 43 17.78 -3.26 0.96
C ASP A 43 17.35 -4.19 -0.18
N LEU A 44 18.27 -4.53 -1.10
CA LEU A 44 18.02 -5.51 -2.15
C LEU A 44 17.79 -6.92 -1.61
N ILE A 45 18.52 -7.35 -0.57
CA ILE A 45 18.26 -8.64 0.08
C ILE A 45 16.85 -8.65 0.65
N VAL A 46 16.49 -7.58 1.37
CA VAL A 46 15.15 -7.40 1.94
C VAL A 46 14.06 -7.42 0.84
N GLN A 47 14.31 -6.79 -0.30
CA GLN A 47 13.40 -6.81 -1.44
C GLN A 47 13.23 -8.22 -2.00
N LEU A 48 14.31 -8.98 -2.15
CA LEU A 48 14.25 -10.37 -2.63
C LEU A 48 13.49 -11.27 -1.65
N GLU A 49 13.73 -11.13 -0.35
CA GLU A 49 12.97 -11.83 0.70
C GLU A 49 11.48 -11.52 0.60
N ASN A 50 11.13 -10.23 0.50
CA ASN A 50 9.75 -9.79 0.31
C ASN A 50 9.11 -10.43 -0.93
N ASN A 51 9.83 -10.47 -2.04
CA ASN A 51 9.32 -11.07 -3.28
C ASN A 51 9.03 -12.56 -3.11
N LEU A 52 9.88 -13.31 -2.40
CA LEU A 52 9.65 -14.73 -2.12
C LEU A 52 8.44 -14.93 -1.19
N ILE A 53 8.27 -14.07 -0.20
CA ILE A 53 7.12 -14.09 0.71
C ILE A 53 5.84 -13.79 -0.08
N VAL A 54 5.84 -12.73 -0.90
CA VAL A 54 4.69 -12.37 -1.75
C VAL A 54 4.32 -13.55 -2.65
N GLN A 55 5.29 -14.19 -3.32
CA GLN A 55 5.00 -15.35 -4.17
C GLN A 55 4.40 -16.52 -3.38
N GLN A 56 4.96 -16.84 -2.21
CA GLN A 56 4.46 -17.93 -1.36
C GLN A 56 3.01 -17.64 -0.90
N LYS A 57 2.75 -16.42 -0.45
CA LYS A 57 1.44 -16.04 0.06
C LYS A 57 0.43 -15.88 -1.08
N ALA A 58 0.83 -15.30 -2.21
CA ALA A 58 0.00 -15.24 -3.41
C ALA A 58 -0.51 -16.63 -3.80
N ALA A 59 0.37 -17.64 -3.83
CA ALA A 59 -0.04 -19.02 -4.10
C ALA A 59 -1.06 -19.54 -3.05
N LYS A 60 -0.82 -19.27 -1.76
CA LYS A 60 -1.75 -19.65 -0.67
C LYS A 60 -3.13 -19.00 -0.80
N TYR A 61 -3.18 -17.74 -1.27
CA TYR A 61 -4.43 -17.00 -1.48
C TYR A 61 -5.03 -17.21 -2.89
N GLY A 62 -4.47 -18.12 -3.70
CA GLY A 62 -4.92 -18.40 -5.06
C GLY A 62 -4.76 -17.21 -6.02
N VAL A 63 -3.85 -16.29 -5.74
CA VAL A 63 -3.54 -15.15 -6.60
C VAL A 63 -2.71 -15.62 -7.78
N THR A 64 -3.20 -15.33 -8.98
CA THR A 64 -2.48 -15.57 -10.24
C THR A 64 -2.53 -14.33 -11.13
N VAL A 65 -1.52 -14.19 -11.98
CA VAL A 65 -1.43 -13.14 -13.01
C VAL A 65 -1.16 -13.84 -14.34
N SER A 66 -2.05 -13.63 -15.30
CA SER A 66 -1.93 -14.19 -16.64
C SER A 66 -0.96 -13.39 -17.51
N GLY A 67 -0.45 -14.02 -18.59
CA GLY A 67 0.38 -13.31 -19.57
C GLY A 67 -0.34 -12.13 -20.21
N LYS A 68 -1.64 -12.28 -20.48
CA LYS A 68 -2.49 -11.21 -21.03
C LYS A 68 -2.53 -9.98 -20.12
N GLU A 69 -2.67 -10.15 -18.81
CA GLU A 69 -2.70 -9.02 -17.88
C GLU A 69 -1.36 -8.26 -17.85
N VAL A 70 -0.25 -8.98 -17.96
CA VAL A 70 1.09 -8.38 -18.07
C VAL A 70 1.22 -7.62 -19.38
N ASP A 71 0.78 -8.21 -20.49
CA ASP A 71 0.84 -7.57 -21.81
C ASP A 71 -0.06 -6.34 -21.90
N ASP A 72 -1.29 -6.41 -21.36
CA ASP A 72 -2.22 -5.28 -21.34
C ASP A 72 -1.63 -4.12 -20.52
N LYS A 73 -1.07 -4.40 -19.34
CA LYS A 73 -0.42 -3.37 -18.52
C LYS A 73 0.83 -2.82 -19.19
N PHE A 74 1.65 -3.67 -19.80
CA PHE A 74 2.83 -3.25 -20.56
C PHE A 74 2.44 -2.34 -21.73
N ASN A 75 1.44 -2.71 -22.52
CA ASN A 75 0.97 -1.93 -23.66
C ASN A 75 0.41 -0.57 -23.23
N GLN A 76 -0.30 -0.52 -22.09
CA GLN A 76 -0.75 0.73 -21.50
C GLN A 76 0.44 1.63 -21.12
N LEU A 77 1.45 1.09 -20.42
CA LEU A 77 2.65 1.84 -20.07
C LEU A 77 3.43 2.31 -21.30
N VAL A 78 3.48 1.50 -22.36
CA VAL A 78 4.07 1.87 -23.65
C VAL A 78 3.35 3.05 -24.29
N LYS A 79 2.01 3.04 -24.28
CA LYS A 79 1.21 4.14 -24.79
C LYS A 79 1.46 5.42 -24.00
N ASP A 80 1.48 5.34 -22.68
CA ASP A 80 1.66 6.49 -21.79
C ASP A 80 3.09 7.06 -21.89
N ALA A 81 4.08 6.22 -22.18
CA ALA A 81 5.49 6.60 -22.34
C ALA A 81 5.85 7.10 -23.76
N GLY A 82 4.89 7.18 -24.68
CA GLY A 82 5.13 7.68 -26.04
C GLY A 82 5.64 6.65 -27.06
N GLY A 83 5.47 5.36 -26.79
CA GLY A 83 5.73 4.28 -27.75
C GLY A 83 6.84 3.30 -27.36
N LEU A 84 6.86 2.15 -28.04
CA LEU A 84 7.70 1.00 -27.66
C LEU A 84 9.19 1.31 -27.75
N ASP A 85 9.62 2.05 -28.77
CA ASP A 85 11.03 2.39 -28.95
C ASP A 85 11.54 3.31 -27.85
N GLN A 86 10.70 4.24 -27.38
CA GLN A 86 11.05 5.09 -26.24
C GLN A 86 11.20 4.26 -24.98
N VAL A 87 10.28 3.32 -24.71
CA VAL A 87 10.38 2.41 -23.58
C VAL A 87 11.66 1.57 -23.64
N LYS A 88 11.95 0.93 -24.78
CA LYS A 88 13.17 0.13 -24.96
C LYS A 88 14.44 0.94 -24.68
N ARG A 89 14.54 2.16 -25.24
CA ARG A 89 15.68 3.05 -24.99
C ARG A 89 15.80 3.43 -23.53
N THR A 90 14.69 3.75 -22.86
CA THR A 90 14.69 4.09 -21.43
C THR A 90 15.12 2.91 -20.58
N LEU A 91 14.58 1.71 -20.84
CA LEU A 91 14.91 0.49 -20.10
C LEU A 91 16.39 0.14 -20.22
N ASP A 92 16.94 0.16 -21.43
CA ASP A 92 18.36 -0.10 -21.66
C ASP A 92 19.23 0.96 -20.99
N LYS A 93 18.93 2.25 -21.22
CA LYS A 93 19.74 3.36 -20.71
C LYS A 93 19.77 3.41 -19.18
N LEU A 94 18.62 3.29 -18.53
CA LEU A 94 18.49 3.50 -17.10
C LEU A 94 18.75 2.24 -16.29
N TYR A 95 18.33 1.07 -16.78
CA TYR A 95 18.33 -0.16 -15.99
C TYR A 95 19.13 -1.29 -16.65
N GLY A 96 19.40 -1.20 -17.96
CA GLY A 96 19.97 -2.32 -18.72
C GLY A 96 18.97 -3.47 -18.89
N TRP A 97 17.68 -3.19 -18.79
CA TRP A 97 16.62 -4.18 -18.87
C TRP A 97 16.17 -4.42 -20.30
N SER A 98 15.86 -5.68 -20.60
CA SER A 98 15.05 -6.05 -21.76
C SER A 98 13.56 -5.76 -21.50
N VAL A 99 12.76 -5.87 -22.56
CA VAL A 99 11.30 -5.83 -22.42
C VAL A 99 10.79 -6.98 -21.56
N ASP A 100 11.41 -8.15 -21.62
CA ASP A 100 10.98 -9.34 -20.87
C ASP A 100 11.30 -9.20 -19.38
N ASP A 101 12.44 -8.58 -19.03
CA ASP A 101 12.77 -8.23 -17.65
C ASP A 101 11.71 -7.26 -17.11
N PHE A 102 11.39 -6.23 -17.88
CA PHE A 102 10.37 -5.26 -17.49
C PHE A 102 8.99 -5.88 -17.34
N LYS A 103 8.58 -6.77 -18.25
CA LYS A 103 7.34 -7.56 -18.12
C LYS A 103 7.35 -8.44 -16.87
N SER A 104 8.50 -9.00 -16.50
CA SER A 104 8.65 -9.75 -15.25
C SER A 104 8.45 -8.88 -14.01
N LYS A 105 8.93 -7.62 -14.03
CA LYS A 105 8.65 -6.63 -12.97
C LYS A 105 7.18 -6.23 -12.90
N ILE A 106 6.55 -6.01 -14.05
CA ILE A 106 5.10 -5.76 -14.13
C ILE A 106 4.34 -6.94 -13.50
N LYS A 107 4.71 -8.19 -13.83
CA LYS A 107 4.08 -9.38 -13.24
C LYS A 107 4.23 -9.40 -11.72
N GLN A 108 5.43 -9.13 -11.20
CA GLN A 108 5.67 -9.06 -9.75
C GLN A 108 4.79 -8.00 -9.08
N GLN A 109 4.73 -6.80 -9.66
CA GLN A 109 3.88 -5.71 -9.17
C GLN A 109 2.39 -6.09 -9.18
N LEU A 110 1.90 -6.71 -10.25
CA LEU A 110 0.51 -7.16 -10.35
C LEU A 110 0.18 -8.26 -9.33
N VAL A 111 1.10 -9.20 -9.08
CA VAL A 111 0.92 -10.23 -8.04
C VAL A 111 0.80 -9.58 -6.66
N GLN A 112 1.68 -8.64 -6.34
CA GLN A 112 1.65 -7.92 -5.07
C GLN A 112 0.35 -7.12 -4.92
N GLN A 113 -0.06 -6.39 -5.97
CA GLN A 113 -1.30 -5.61 -5.96
C GLN A 113 -2.51 -6.51 -5.72
N LYS A 114 -2.67 -7.59 -6.50
CA LYS A 114 -3.79 -8.53 -6.32
C LYS A 114 -3.79 -9.22 -4.96
N LEU A 115 -2.60 -9.52 -4.42
CA LEU A 115 -2.49 -10.06 -3.08
C LEU A 115 -2.94 -9.03 -2.04
N SER A 116 -2.47 -7.79 -2.15
CA SER A 116 -2.93 -6.68 -1.32
C SER A 116 -4.45 -6.56 -1.34
N ASP A 117 -5.06 -6.52 -2.52
CA ASP A 117 -6.52 -6.44 -2.65
C ASP A 117 -7.23 -7.59 -1.94
N LYS A 118 -6.70 -8.82 -2.04
CA LYS A 118 -7.25 -9.98 -1.31
C LYS A 118 -7.10 -9.85 0.20
N ILE A 119 -5.95 -9.40 0.69
CA ILE A 119 -5.70 -9.18 2.13
C ILE A 119 -6.65 -8.11 2.69
N LEU A 120 -6.82 -7.00 1.96
CA LEU A 120 -7.71 -5.91 2.34
C LEU A 120 -9.20 -6.31 2.29
N ALA A 121 -9.54 -7.31 1.49
CA ALA A 121 -10.89 -7.86 1.38
C ALA A 121 -11.16 -9.06 2.31
N ASP A 122 -10.14 -9.64 2.96
CA ASP A 122 -10.28 -10.88 3.75
C ASP A 122 -11.10 -10.63 5.03
N PRO A 123 -12.30 -11.23 5.17
CA PRO A 123 -13.13 -11.05 6.35
C PRO A 123 -12.42 -11.44 7.66
N ALA A 124 -11.53 -12.45 7.65
CA ALA A 124 -10.80 -12.86 8.84
C ALA A 124 -9.85 -11.76 9.33
N LEU A 125 -9.31 -10.95 8.41
CA LEU A 125 -8.42 -9.84 8.72
C LEU A 125 -9.19 -8.55 9.00
N THR A 126 -10.34 -8.34 8.36
CA THR A 126 -11.13 -7.11 8.54
C THR A 126 -12.12 -7.17 9.69
N ALA A 127 -12.58 -8.36 10.10
CA ALA A 127 -13.58 -8.53 11.15
C ALA A 127 -13.22 -7.91 12.51
N PRO A 128 -11.96 -7.95 13.00
CA PRO A 128 -11.61 -7.30 14.26
C PRO A 128 -11.85 -5.78 14.23
N ALA A 129 -11.38 -5.11 13.17
CA ALA A 129 -11.57 -3.67 12.98
C ALA A 129 -13.05 -3.32 12.80
N GLN A 130 -13.79 -4.13 12.04
CA GLN A 130 -15.23 -3.97 11.86
C GLN A 130 -15.97 -4.08 13.19
N LYS A 131 -15.67 -5.11 13.99
CA LYS A 131 -16.30 -5.34 15.29
C LYS A 131 -16.01 -4.17 16.23
N GLN A 132 -14.77 -3.70 16.28
CA GLN A 132 -14.42 -2.55 17.12
C GLN A 132 -15.19 -1.29 16.69
N ALA A 133 -15.33 -1.03 15.38
CA ALA A 133 -16.15 0.08 14.90
C ALA A 133 -17.64 -0.09 15.27
N GLN A 134 -18.18 -1.30 15.21
CA GLN A 134 -19.55 -1.60 15.65
C GLN A 134 -19.74 -1.38 17.16
N ASP A 135 -18.78 -1.83 17.98
CA ASP A 135 -18.80 -1.65 19.43
C ASP A 135 -18.74 -0.16 19.81
N ILE A 136 -17.96 0.65 19.08
CA ILE A 136 -17.90 2.11 19.28
C ILE A 136 -19.21 2.77 18.85
N LEU A 137 -19.79 2.38 17.71
CA LEU A 137 -21.08 2.89 17.25
C LEU A 137 -22.20 2.59 18.25
N ALA A 138 -22.18 1.41 18.87
CA ALA A 138 -23.12 1.04 19.93
C ALA A 138 -22.99 1.97 21.15
N GLN A 139 -21.76 2.32 21.56
CA GLN A 139 -21.52 3.27 22.64
C GLN A 139 -22.03 4.68 22.29
N ILE A 140 -21.80 5.15 21.06
CA ILE A 140 -22.33 6.45 20.58
C ILE A 140 -23.86 6.43 20.62
N SER A 141 -24.48 5.34 20.19
CA SER A 141 -25.93 5.17 20.20
C SER A 141 -26.52 5.15 21.62
N ALA A 142 -25.72 4.71 22.60
CA ALA A 142 -26.05 4.76 24.03
C ALA A 142 -25.77 6.12 24.69
N GLY A 143 -25.32 7.12 23.93
CA GLY A 143 -25.11 8.51 24.41
C GLY A 143 -23.67 8.84 24.82
N ALA A 144 -22.69 8.00 24.53
CA ALA A 144 -21.28 8.33 24.76
C ALA A 144 -20.83 9.52 23.90
N ASP A 145 -19.91 10.34 24.42
CA ASP A 145 -19.39 11.50 23.69
C ASP A 145 -18.53 11.07 22.50
N PHE A 146 -18.91 11.55 21.31
CA PHE A 146 -18.23 11.19 20.06
C PHE A 146 -16.77 11.63 20.05
N ALA A 147 -16.48 12.86 20.51
CA ALA A 147 -15.12 13.41 20.46
C ALA A 147 -14.18 12.68 21.44
N ALA A 148 -14.68 12.25 22.60
CA ALA A 148 -13.95 11.42 23.54
C ALA A 148 -13.63 10.05 22.94
N LEU A 149 -14.61 9.38 22.32
CA LEU A 149 -14.38 8.10 21.63
C LEU A 149 -13.43 8.24 20.44
N ALA A 150 -13.50 9.34 19.69
CA ALA A 150 -12.57 9.65 18.63
C ALA A 150 -11.13 9.78 19.15
N LYS A 151 -10.92 10.55 20.22
CA LYS A 151 -9.60 10.68 20.87
C LYS A 151 -9.05 9.35 21.38
N GLN A 152 -9.93 8.48 21.87
CA GLN A 152 -9.54 7.21 22.47
C GLN A 152 -9.23 6.12 21.44
N TYR A 153 -10.05 6.01 20.39
CA TYR A 153 -10.05 4.85 19.50
C TYR A 153 -9.70 5.15 18.05
N SER A 154 -9.84 6.39 17.59
CA SER A 154 -9.55 6.72 16.21
C SER A 154 -8.05 6.59 15.95
N THR A 155 -7.73 6.02 14.79
CA THR A 155 -6.37 5.81 14.29
C THR A 155 -5.98 6.83 13.22
N ASP A 156 -6.86 7.81 12.97
CA ASP A 156 -6.61 8.96 12.10
C ASP A 156 -5.85 10.09 12.83
N GLY A 157 -5.15 10.94 12.08
CA GLY A 157 -4.44 12.09 12.65
C GLY A 157 -5.35 13.10 13.36
N SER A 158 -6.63 13.20 12.96
CA SER A 158 -7.63 14.06 13.58
C SER A 158 -8.10 13.57 14.96
N ALA A 159 -7.73 12.35 15.37
CA ALA A 159 -8.15 11.74 16.64
C ALA A 159 -7.95 12.69 17.83
N SER A 160 -6.78 13.30 17.94
CA SER A 160 -6.43 14.22 19.04
C SER A 160 -7.36 15.45 19.12
N ASN A 161 -7.97 15.84 18.00
CA ASN A 161 -8.96 16.91 17.90
C ASN A 161 -10.41 16.38 17.86
N GLY A 162 -10.67 15.22 18.46
CA GLY A 162 -12.01 14.63 18.49
C GLY A 162 -12.52 14.15 17.12
N GLY A 163 -11.61 13.93 16.17
CA GLY A 163 -11.92 13.45 14.84
C GLY A 163 -12.38 14.53 13.87
N ASP A 164 -12.32 15.82 14.21
CA ASP A 164 -12.78 16.93 13.35
C ASP A 164 -11.90 17.07 12.10
N LEU A 165 -12.53 16.96 10.93
CA LEU A 165 -11.89 17.11 9.63
C LEU A 165 -12.06 18.53 9.06
N GLY A 166 -12.82 19.39 9.73
CA GLY A 166 -13.20 20.69 9.18
C GLY A 166 -14.19 20.56 8.02
N PHE A 167 -14.32 21.63 7.24
CA PHE A 167 -15.18 21.64 6.05
C PHE A 167 -14.48 20.97 4.88
N PHE A 168 -15.23 20.14 4.16
CA PHE A 168 -14.80 19.57 2.90
C PHE A 168 -15.91 19.64 1.84
N GLY A 169 -15.47 19.86 0.60
CA GLY A 169 -16.27 19.80 -0.61
C GLY A 169 -16.16 18.44 -1.31
N LYS A 170 -16.86 18.31 -2.45
CA LYS A 170 -16.86 17.09 -3.25
C LYS A 170 -15.47 16.76 -3.82
N GLY A 171 -15.13 15.48 -3.85
CA GLY A 171 -13.87 14.95 -4.37
C GLY A 171 -12.66 15.14 -3.46
N GLN A 172 -12.84 15.69 -2.26
CA GLN A 172 -11.75 15.87 -1.29
C GLN A 172 -11.51 14.63 -0.41
N LEU A 173 -12.54 13.77 -0.26
CA LEU A 173 -12.47 12.54 0.52
C LEU A 173 -12.80 11.33 -0.36
N VAL A 174 -12.53 10.13 0.15
CA VAL A 174 -12.84 8.89 -0.57
C VAL A 174 -14.36 8.75 -0.80
N PRO A 175 -14.80 8.21 -1.95
CA PRO A 175 -16.20 8.26 -2.38
C PRO A 175 -17.18 7.69 -1.35
N GLU A 176 -16.82 6.61 -0.66
CA GLU A 176 -17.70 5.95 0.32
C GLU A 176 -17.90 6.79 1.57
N PHE A 177 -16.85 7.48 2.04
CA PHE A 177 -16.93 8.40 3.16
C PHE A 177 -17.78 9.62 2.77
N GLU A 178 -17.49 10.20 1.60
CA GLU A 178 -18.20 11.37 1.11
C GLU A 178 -19.70 11.08 0.96
N ALA A 179 -20.07 10.00 0.28
CA ALA A 179 -21.46 9.60 0.09
C ALA A 179 -22.20 9.47 1.44
N ALA A 180 -21.57 8.87 2.45
CA ALA A 180 -22.15 8.74 3.78
C ALA A 180 -22.28 10.09 4.49
N ALA A 181 -21.26 10.95 4.45
CA ALA A 181 -21.32 12.27 5.08
C ALA A 181 -22.39 13.17 4.43
N TYR A 182 -22.47 13.16 3.09
CA TYR A 182 -23.47 13.95 2.36
C TYR A 182 -24.90 13.44 2.52
N ALA A 183 -25.11 12.20 3.00
CA ALA A 183 -26.44 11.69 3.35
C ALA A 183 -26.93 12.12 4.75
N LEU A 184 -26.04 12.60 5.63
CA LEU A 184 -26.35 12.94 7.02
C LEU A 184 -26.78 14.40 7.21
N GLN A 185 -27.75 14.64 8.07
CA GLN A 185 -28.08 15.99 8.56
C GLN A 185 -27.13 16.41 9.70
N PRO A 186 -26.95 17.72 9.95
CA PRO A 186 -26.19 18.19 11.11
C PRO A 186 -26.67 17.55 12.42
N GLY A 187 -25.73 17.08 13.23
CA GLY A 187 -25.96 16.33 14.46
C GLY A 187 -26.10 14.81 14.27
N GLN A 188 -26.31 14.31 13.06
CA GLN A 188 -26.48 12.87 12.80
C GLN A 188 -25.14 12.14 12.72
N VAL A 189 -25.19 10.85 13.08
CA VAL A 189 -24.08 9.90 13.02
C VAL A 189 -24.41 8.80 12.01
N SER A 190 -23.44 8.40 11.19
CA SER A 190 -23.59 7.29 10.23
C SER A 190 -23.62 5.93 10.92
N GLY A 191 -24.01 4.90 10.15
CA GLY A 191 -23.55 3.55 10.44
C GLY A 191 -22.03 3.39 10.25
N VAL A 192 -21.54 2.16 10.36
CA VAL A 192 -20.14 1.86 10.04
C VAL A 192 -19.94 1.89 8.52
N VAL A 193 -19.05 2.76 8.04
CA VAL A 193 -18.71 2.96 6.63
C VAL A 193 -17.36 2.32 6.33
N LYS A 194 -17.30 1.36 5.41
CA LYS A 194 -16.04 0.73 4.97
C LYS A 194 -15.40 1.55 3.84
N THR A 195 -14.10 1.81 3.94
CA THR A 195 -13.26 2.40 2.87
C THR A 195 -11.97 1.59 2.72
N GLN A 196 -11.11 1.98 1.78
CA GLN A 196 -9.75 1.44 1.66
C GLN A 196 -8.86 1.67 2.89
N TYR A 197 -9.20 2.62 3.78
CA TYR A 197 -8.43 2.92 4.99
C TYR A 197 -8.92 2.14 6.22
N GLY A 198 -10.10 1.53 6.14
CA GLY A 198 -10.70 0.81 7.27
C GLY A 198 -12.18 1.12 7.45
N TYR A 199 -12.60 1.23 8.71
CA TYR A 199 -13.99 1.41 9.10
C TYR A 199 -14.17 2.77 9.79
N HIS A 200 -15.10 3.56 9.26
CA HIS A 200 -15.38 4.90 9.71
C HIS A 200 -16.75 4.98 10.39
N ILE A 201 -16.83 5.79 11.43
CA ILE A 201 -18.09 6.32 11.96
C ILE A 201 -18.03 7.82 11.77
N ILE A 202 -19.05 8.41 11.15
CA ILE A 202 -19.03 9.80 10.68
C ILE A 202 -20.12 10.57 11.41
N LYS A 203 -19.79 11.74 11.93
CA LYS A 203 -20.75 12.68 12.51
C LYS A 203 -20.70 14.00 11.75
N VAL A 204 -21.80 14.39 11.13
CA VAL A 204 -21.89 15.72 10.50
C VAL A 204 -22.22 16.75 11.57
N THR A 205 -21.42 17.80 11.65
CA THR A 205 -21.59 18.87 12.64
C THR A 205 -22.23 20.10 12.02
N GLU A 206 -21.93 20.38 10.76
CA GLU A 206 -22.41 21.58 10.07
C GLU A 206 -22.49 21.36 8.56
N ARG A 207 -23.36 22.13 7.89
CA ARG A 207 -23.43 22.22 6.44
C ARG A 207 -23.42 23.69 6.04
N LYS A 208 -22.62 24.04 5.04
CA LYS A 208 -22.51 25.39 4.52
C LYS A 208 -22.33 25.32 3.01
N ASP A 209 -23.28 25.88 2.27
CA ASP A 209 -23.30 25.85 0.81
C ASP A 209 -23.16 24.42 0.26
N ASP A 210 -22.15 24.15 -0.55
CA ASP A 210 -21.81 22.83 -1.09
C ASP A 210 -20.84 22.02 -0.21
N GLN A 211 -20.47 22.55 0.96
CA GLN A 211 -19.53 21.94 1.89
C GLN A 211 -20.20 21.31 3.12
N VAL A 212 -19.56 20.27 3.63
CA VAL A 212 -19.96 19.58 4.86
C VAL A 212 -18.81 19.66 5.87
N ARG A 213 -19.13 19.97 7.13
CA ARG A 213 -18.20 19.77 8.25
C ARG A 213 -18.55 18.47 8.95
N ALA A 214 -17.55 17.60 9.11
CA ALA A 214 -17.75 16.34 9.82
C ALA A 214 -16.58 16.00 10.74
N SER A 215 -16.90 15.26 11.79
CA SER A 215 -15.94 14.52 12.59
C SER A 215 -16.03 13.03 12.27
N HIS A 216 -14.95 12.28 12.45
CA HIS A 216 -14.97 10.84 12.26
C HIS A 216 -14.19 10.05 13.32
N ILE A 217 -14.50 8.76 13.42
CA ILE A 217 -13.68 7.77 14.12
C ILE A 217 -13.24 6.77 13.06
N LEU A 218 -11.93 6.65 12.81
CA LEU A 218 -11.36 5.66 11.90
C LEU A 218 -10.75 4.52 12.70
N ILE A 219 -11.27 3.31 12.50
CA ILE A 219 -10.59 2.08 12.90
C ILE A 219 -9.89 1.51 11.67
N LYS A 220 -8.57 1.65 11.63
CA LYS A 220 -7.75 1.16 10.52
C LYS A 220 -8.04 -0.31 10.25
N GLY A 221 -8.29 -0.62 8.98
CA GLY A 221 -8.39 -1.99 8.51
C GLY A 221 -7.01 -2.66 8.46
N PRO A 222 -6.93 -3.88 7.90
CA PRO A 222 -5.64 -4.44 7.53
C PRO A 222 -4.89 -3.46 6.62
N ASP A 223 -3.58 -3.37 6.80
CA ASP A 223 -2.66 -2.62 5.97
C ASP A 223 -1.67 -3.62 5.36
N PHE A 224 -1.45 -3.54 4.05
CA PHE A 224 -0.63 -4.54 3.36
C PHE A 224 0.83 -4.52 3.84
N GLU A 225 1.39 -3.35 4.13
CA GLU A 225 2.77 -3.22 4.61
C GLU A 225 2.93 -3.81 6.01
N SER A 226 1.98 -3.54 6.91
CA SER A 226 1.94 -4.15 8.25
C SER A 226 1.75 -5.66 8.17
N TRP A 227 0.85 -6.13 7.31
CA TRP A 227 0.65 -7.55 7.07
C TRP A 227 1.93 -8.22 6.51
N MET A 228 2.63 -7.59 5.58
CA MET A 228 3.90 -8.07 5.01
C MET A 228 5.01 -8.15 6.07
N ARG A 229 5.11 -7.15 6.95
CA ARG A 229 6.02 -7.16 8.09
C ARG A 229 5.75 -8.35 9.01
N ASP A 230 4.48 -8.62 9.32
CA ASP A 230 4.10 -9.79 10.12
C ASP A 230 4.44 -11.11 9.42
N GLN A 231 4.22 -11.19 8.10
CA GLN A 231 4.60 -12.36 7.32
C GLN A 231 6.11 -12.58 7.32
N ARG A 232 6.91 -11.51 7.27
CA ARG A 232 8.37 -11.59 7.33
C ARG A 232 8.84 -12.04 8.70
N ASN A 233 8.30 -11.45 9.78
CA ASN A 233 8.65 -11.82 11.15
C ASN A 233 8.32 -13.29 11.46
N ALA A 234 7.25 -13.81 10.87
CA ALA A 234 6.85 -15.21 11.00
C ALA A 234 7.58 -16.16 10.02
N ALA A 235 8.27 -15.63 9.01
CA ALA A 235 8.95 -16.45 8.01
C ALA A 235 10.26 -17.00 8.57
N LYS A 236 10.51 -18.29 8.29
CA LYS A 236 11.85 -18.86 8.45
C LYS A 236 12.67 -18.50 7.22
N ILE A 237 13.60 -17.57 7.38
CA ILE A 237 14.52 -17.12 6.32
C ILE A 237 15.92 -17.68 6.61
N VAL A 238 16.56 -18.23 5.58
CA VAL A 238 17.95 -18.71 5.66
C VAL A 238 18.74 -18.01 4.56
N GLN A 239 19.68 -17.16 4.98
CA GLN A 239 20.56 -16.41 4.09
C GLN A 239 21.92 -17.10 3.97
N TYR A 240 22.32 -17.43 2.74
CA TYR A 240 23.56 -18.14 2.45
C TYR A 240 24.69 -17.23 1.94
N PHE A 241 24.41 -15.95 1.69
CA PHE A 241 25.42 -14.96 1.31
C PHE A 241 25.09 -13.62 1.96
N TYR A 242 26.10 -12.87 2.38
CA TYR A 242 25.94 -11.54 2.96
C TYR A 242 26.66 -10.54 2.07
N PRO A 243 25.98 -9.50 1.57
CA PRO A 243 26.63 -8.52 0.74
C PRO A 243 27.56 -7.65 1.59
N ASN A 244 28.86 -7.69 1.26
CA ASN A 244 29.88 -6.81 1.84
C ASN A 244 29.86 -5.42 1.18
#